data_AF-A0AA95K4I6-F1
#
_entry.id   AF-A0AA95K4I6-F1
#
_cell.length_a   1.000
_cell.length_b   1.000
_cell.length_c   1.000
_cell.angle_alpha   90.00
_cell.angle_beta   90.00
_cell.angle_gamma   90.00
#
_symmetry.space_group_name_H-M   'P 1'
#
loop_
_entity.id
_entity.type
_entity.pdbx_description
1 polymer ?
#
loop_
_entity_poly.entity_id
_entity_poly.type
_entity_poly.pdbx_seq_one_letter_code
_entity_poly.pdbx_strand_id
1 'polypeptide(L)'
;MYISSKVRLSGWLLPNGTWSECLPWEHLKSAKNIPYVIENKENNAVLQTYWDHPDEELLRSELGKIGMIKISYTLIDADYINELQLTQLQKLAQIYPLEEELEFIGKIKLKIQVRIFLKIKDPQRLNNLF
;
A
#
# COMPACT_ATOMS: atom_id res chain seq x y z
N MET A 1 6.48 -25.94 -18.64
CA MET A 1 6.47 -24.47 -18.43
C MET A 1 6.41 -24.25 -16.93
N TYR A 2 7.55 -24.00 -16.27
CA TYR A 2 7.62 -23.87 -14.82
C TYR A 2 7.12 -22.48 -14.41
N ILE A 3 5.86 -22.37 -14.02
CA ILE A 3 5.42 -21.22 -13.22
C ILE A 3 6.02 -21.45 -11.83
N SER A 4 7.18 -20.86 -11.58
CA SER A 4 7.66 -20.61 -10.22
C SER A 4 6.72 -19.59 -9.59
N SER A 5 5.53 -20.03 -9.16
CA SER A 5 4.53 -19.23 -8.46
C SER A 5 4.98 -19.01 -7.02
N LYS A 6 6.09 -18.27 -6.82
CA LYS A 6 6.20 -17.44 -5.63
C LYS A 6 5.07 -16.42 -5.78
N VAL A 7 3.92 -16.68 -5.14
CA VAL A 7 2.84 -15.70 -5.05
C VAL A 7 3.46 -14.50 -4.37
N ARG A 8 3.51 -13.40 -5.10
CA ARG A 8 4.29 -12.24 -4.75
C ARG A 8 3.32 -11.17 -4.28
N LEU A 9 3.43 -10.74 -3.02
CA LEU A 9 2.50 -9.81 -2.38
C LEU A 9 2.30 -8.55 -3.23
N SER A 10 1.09 -8.34 -3.72
CA SER A 10 0.72 -7.14 -4.45
C SER A 10 -0.77 -6.88 -4.33
N GLY A 11 -1.13 -5.62 -4.06
CA GLY A 11 -2.48 -5.28 -3.67
C GLY A 11 -2.56 -3.91 -3.04
N TRP A 12 -3.77 -3.57 -2.63
CA TRP A 12 -4.11 -2.37 -1.90
C TRP A 12 -4.47 -2.74 -0.48
N LEU A 13 -3.94 -1.99 0.46
CA LEU A 13 -4.32 -2.05 1.86
C LEU A 13 -5.12 -0.80 2.21
N LEU A 14 -6.36 -1.03 2.62
CA LEU A 14 -7.32 0.02 2.89
C LEU A 14 -7.17 0.58 4.32
N PRO A 15 -7.72 1.76 4.64
CA PRO A 15 -7.60 2.37 5.97
C PRO A 15 -8.12 1.50 7.11
N ASN A 16 -9.12 0.65 6.84
CA ASN A 16 -9.68 -0.28 7.82
C ASN A 16 -8.87 -1.59 7.96
N GLY A 17 -7.74 -1.73 7.27
CA GLY A 17 -6.92 -2.93 7.25
C GLY A 17 -7.41 -4.02 6.28
N THR A 18 -8.44 -3.76 5.47
CA THR A 18 -8.89 -4.72 4.45
C THR A 18 -7.87 -4.80 3.31
N TRP A 19 -7.55 -6.02 2.90
CA TRP A 19 -6.65 -6.32 1.79
C TRP A 19 -7.42 -6.55 0.48
N SER A 20 -6.97 -5.92 -0.61
CA SER A 20 -7.49 -6.13 -1.96
C SER A 20 -6.33 -6.51 -2.88
N GLU A 21 -6.28 -7.77 -3.29
CA GLU A 21 -5.22 -8.27 -4.18
C GLU A 21 -5.32 -7.66 -5.58
N CYS A 22 -4.17 -7.34 -6.18
CA CYS A 22 -4.09 -6.82 -7.56
C CYS A 22 -2.71 -7.11 -8.16
N LEU A 23 -2.56 -6.97 -9.47
CA LEU A 23 -1.27 -7.27 -10.11
C LEU A 23 -0.20 -6.22 -9.74
N PRO A 24 1.08 -6.62 -9.67
CA PRO A 24 2.18 -5.70 -9.31
C PRO A 24 2.39 -4.55 -10.30
N TRP A 25 2.13 -4.80 -11.58
CA TRP A 25 2.21 -3.84 -12.68
C TRP A 25 0.89 -3.12 -12.95
N GLU A 26 -0.11 -3.30 -12.09
CA GLU A 26 -1.39 -2.64 -12.24
C GLU A 26 -1.24 -1.14 -11.91
N HIS A 27 -1.69 -0.29 -12.83
CA HIS A 27 -1.63 1.16 -12.68
C HIS A 27 -2.43 1.64 -11.47
N LEU A 28 -2.01 2.75 -10.86
CA LEU A 28 -2.75 3.39 -9.75
C LEU A 28 -4.22 3.66 -10.11
N LYS A 29 -4.48 3.93 -11.39
CA LYS A 29 -5.83 4.13 -11.95
C LYS A 29 -6.78 2.94 -11.75
N SER A 30 -6.26 1.72 -11.55
CA SER A 30 -7.10 0.56 -11.28
C SER A 30 -7.79 0.62 -9.92
N ALA A 31 -7.27 1.42 -8.99
CA ALA A 31 -7.88 1.67 -7.68
C ALA A 31 -9.32 2.21 -7.80
N LYS A 32 -9.69 2.82 -8.93
CA LYS A 32 -11.06 3.28 -9.23
C LYS A 32 -12.11 2.17 -9.10
N ASN A 33 -11.71 0.91 -9.30
CA ASN A 33 -12.59 -0.24 -9.25
C ASN A 33 -12.69 -0.88 -7.84
N ILE A 34 -11.94 -0.37 -6.86
CA ILE A 34 -11.98 -0.89 -5.49
C ILE A 34 -13.26 -0.40 -4.80
N PRO A 35 -14.05 -1.29 -4.16
CA PRO A 35 -15.33 -0.93 -3.53
C PRO A 35 -15.23 0.28 -2.60
N TYR A 36 -14.18 0.35 -1.77
CA TYR A 36 -13.94 1.48 -0.87
C TYR A 36 -13.84 2.84 -1.59
N VAL A 37 -13.21 2.88 -2.76
CA VAL A 37 -13.06 4.10 -3.57
C VAL A 37 -14.40 4.48 -4.21
N ILE A 38 -15.16 3.48 -4.66
CA ILE A 38 -16.49 3.67 -5.26
C ILE A 38 -17.46 4.23 -4.23
N GLU A 39 -17.50 3.64 -3.03
CA GLU A 39 -18.38 4.04 -1.94
C GLU A 39 -18.04 5.44 -1.41
N ASN A 40 -16.76 5.82 -1.39
CA ASN A 40 -16.30 7.13 -0.93
C ASN A 40 -16.16 8.18 -2.05
N LYS A 41 -16.72 7.91 -3.24
CA LYS A 41 -16.59 8.78 -4.41
C LYS A 41 -17.10 10.20 -4.15
N GLU A 42 -18.25 10.32 -3.48
CA GLU A 42 -18.90 11.62 -3.20
C GLU A 42 -18.12 12.44 -2.18
N ASN A 43 -17.42 11.77 -1.27
CA ASN A 43 -16.61 12.41 -0.22
C ASN A 43 -15.24 12.89 -0.76
N ASN A 44 -14.84 12.46 -1.95
CA ASN A 44 -13.50 12.70 -2.49
C ASN A 44 -13.56 13.32 -3.89
N ALA A 45 -14.21 14.48 -4.00
CA ALA A 45 -14.37 15.20 -5.28
C ALA A 45 -13.03 15.48 -5.98
N VAL A 46 -11.96 15.75 -5.23
CA VAL A 46 -10.61 16.00 -5.76
C VAL A 46 -10.00 14.73 -6.37
N LEU A 47 -10.09 13.58 -5.69
CA LEU A 47 -9.63 12.30 -6.24
C LEU A 47 -10.31 11.99 -7.58
N GLN A 48 -11.59 12.35 -7.73
CA GLN A 48 -12.35 12.10 -8.96
C GLN A 48 -11.84 12.88 -10.18
N THR A 49 -11.18 14.02 -9.99
CA THR A 49 -10.63 14.81 -11.11
C THR A 49 -9.31 14.24 -11.63
N TYR A 50 -8.62 13.41 -10.85
CA TYR A 50 -7.28 12.92 -11.20
C TYR A 50 -7.25 11.55 -11.91
N TRP A 51 -8.36 10.83 -12.01
CA TRP A 51 -8.38 9.52 -12.69
C TRP A 51 -7.92 9.58 -14.15
N ASP A 52 -8.30 10.64 -14.86
CA ASP A 52 -7.96 10.84 -16.28
C ASP A 52 -6.77 11.80 -16.46
N HIS A 53 -6.14 12.23 -15.37
CA HIS A 53 -5.00 13.14 -15.41
C HIS A 53 -3.74 12.43 -15.94
N PRO A 54 -2.86 13.11 -16.71
CA PRO A 54 -1.62 12.52 -17.23
C PRO A 54 -0.54 12.32 -16.16
N ASP A 55 -0.54 13.16 -15.12
CA ASP A 55 0.36 13.02 -13.98
C ASP A 55 -0.25 12.08 -12.93
N GLU A 56 0.30 10.85 -12.84
CA GLU A 56 -0.15 9.83 -11.88
C GLU A 56 0.29 10.13 -10.44
N GLU A 57 1.25 11.03 -10.22
CA GLU A 57 1.70 11.38 -8.87
C GLU A 57 0.63 12.15 -8.10
N LEU A 58 -0.16 12.98 -8.79
CA LEU A 58 -1.32 13.64 -8.19
C LEU A 58 -2.37 12.62 -7.71
N LEU A 59 -2.60 11.58 -8.52
CA LEU A 59 -3.50 10.49 -8.15
C LEU A 59 -2.96 9.70 -6.96
N ARG A 60 -1.66 9.37 -6.96
CA ARG A 60 -0.97 8.72 -5.82
C ARG A 60 -1.18 9.53 -4.53
N SER A 61 -0.91 10.83 -4.58
CA SER A 61 -1.04 11.74 -3.44
C SER A 61 -2.48 11.76 -2.89
N GLU A 62 -3.50 11.83 -3.75
CA GLU A 62 -4.89 11.79 -3.27
C GLU A 62 -5.30 10.43 -2.69
N LEU A 63 -4.79 9.32 -3.25
CA LEU A 63 -4.99 7.98 -2.68
C LEU A 63 -4.30 7.84 -1.30
N GLY A 64 -3.11 8.43 -1.15
CA GLY A 64 -2.38 8.50 0.11
C GLY A 64 -3.13 9.31 1.18
N LYS A 65 -3.74 10.44 0.80
CA LYS A 65 -4.56 11.28 1.71
C LYS A 65 -5.77 10.56 2.29
N ILE A 66 -6.40 9.67 1.51
CA ILE A 66 -7.49 8.82 2.01
C ILE A 66 -6.99 7.57 2.74
N GLY A 67 -5.67 7.44 2.95
CA GLY A 67 -5.03 6.38 3.73
C GLY A 67 -4.91 5.05 2.99
N MET A 68 -5.01 5.04 1.66
CA MET A 68 -4.76 3.84 0.88
C MET A 68 -3.27 3.60 0.70
N ILE A 69 -2.86 2.34 0.83
CA ILE A 69 -1.47 1.92 0.70
C ILE A 69 -1.36 0.96 -0.48
N LYS A 70 -0.48 1.24 -1.43
CA LYS A 70 -0.16 0.32 -2.52
C LYS A 70 1.03 -0.53 -2.13
N ILE A 71 0.86 -1.85 -2.25
CA ILE A 71 1.94 -2.81 -2.05
C ILE A 71 2.28 -3.44 -3.39
N SER A 72 3.57 -3.45 -3.70
CA SER A 72 4.13 -4.09 -4.89
C SER A 72 5.42 -4.80 -4.51
N TYR A 73 5.31 -6.10 -4.23
CA TYR A 73 6.42 -6.94 -3.76
C TYR A 73 6.97 -6.47 -2.40
N THR A 74 8.21 -6.00 -2.37
CA THR A 74 8.87 -5.45 -1.18
C THR A 74 8.59 -3.96 -1.00
N LEU A 75 7.95 -3.32 -1.99
CA LEU A 75 7.63 -1.90 -2.00
C LEU A 75 6.29 -1.64 -1.31
N ILE A 76 6.29 -0.74 -0.34
CA ILE A 76 5.11 -0.26 0.38
C ILE A 76 5.03 1.24 0.14
N ASP A 77 4.15 1.63 -0.78
CA ASP A 77 3.85 3.02 -1.07
C ASP A 77 2.76 3.48 -0.09
N ALA A 78 3.17 4.30 0.88
CA ALA A 78 2.33 4.79 1.95
C ALA A 78 2.81 6.17 2.37
N ASP A 79 1.89 7.09 2.65
CA ASP A 79 2.20 8.37 3.32
C ASP A 79 2.08 8.25 4.84
N TYR A 80 1.27 7.29 5.31
CA TYR A 80 1.00 7.03 6.72
C TYR A 80 0.41 5.62 6.90
N ILE A 81 0.75 4.96 8.00
CA ILE A 81 0.27 3.61 8.36
C ILE A 81 -0.42 3.67 9.73
N ASN A 82 -1.63 3.14 9.84
CA ASN A 82 -2.32 2.99 11.12
C ASN A 82 -2.13 1.60 11.76
N GLU A 83 -2.66 1.38 12.96
CA GLU A 83 -2.51 0.11 13.70
C GLU A 83 -3.10 -1.11 12.97
N LEU A 84 -4.27 -0.95 12.36
CA LEU A 84 -4.94 -2.01 11.60
C LEU A 84 -4.13 -2.40 10.37
N GLN A 85 -3.63 -1.39 9.65
CA GLN A 85 -2.80 -1.58 8.49
C GLN A 85 -1.45 -2.21 8.84
N LEU A 86 -0.77 -1.75 9.90
CA LEU A 86 0.47 -2.36 10.39
C LEU A 86 0.26 -3.84 10.72
N THR A 87 -0.80 -4.14 11.47
CA THR A 87 -1.15 -5.52 11.84
C THR A 87 -1.39 -6.38 10.60
N GLN A 88 -2.13 -5.87 9.62
CA GLN A 88 -2.40 -6.59 8.39
C GLN A 88 -1.14 -6.78 7.54
N LEU A 89 -0.29 -5.76 7.40
CA LEU A 89 0.99 -5.86 6.69
C LEU A 89 1.87 -6.94 7.30
N GLN A 90 1.97 -6.99 8.63
CA GLN A 90 2.76 -8.01 9.31
C GLN A 90 2.19 -9.42 9.10
N LYS A 91 0.86 -9.59 9.11
CA LYS A 91 0.20 -10.86 8.74
C LYS A 91 0.52 -11.26 7.30
N LEU A 92 0.41 -10.32 6.35
CA LEU A 92 0.70 -10.55 4.94
C LEU A 92 2.17 -10.93 4.73
N ALA A 93 3.11 -10.25 5.40
CA ALA A 93 4.54 -10.55 5.33
C ALA A 93 4.92 -11.92 5.93
N GLN A 94 4.10 -12.47 6.82
CA GLN A 94 4.27 -13.83 7.34
C GLN A 94 3.76 -14.90 6.36
N ILE A 95 2.66 -14.61 5.64
CA ILE A 95 2.04 -15.53 4.66
C ILE A 95 2.85 -15.55 3.37
N TYR A 96 3.24 -14.37 2.90
CA TYR A 96 4.08 -14.17 1.72
C TYR A 96 5.46 -13.80 2.23
N PRO A 97 6.40 -14.75 2.37
CA PRO A 97 7.75 -14.43 2.84
C PRO A 97 8.36 -13.41 1.88
N LEU A 98 8.40 -12.16 2.33
CA LEU A 98 9.06 -11.06 1.65
C LEU A 98 10.58 -11.30 1.72
N GLU A 99 11.33 -10.73 0.79
CA GLU A 99 12.81 -10.74 0.81
C GLU A 99 13.35 -10.20 2.15
N GLU A 100 14.68 -10.16 2.36
CA GLU A 100 15.25 -9.71 3.64
C GLU A 100 14.81 -8.29 4.07
N GLU A 101 14.42 -7.44 3.12
CA GLU A 101 14.09 -6.03 3.32
C GLU A 101 12.75 -5.60 2.68
N LEU A 102 12.09 -4.64 3.33
CA LEU A 102 10.97 -3.87 2.81
C LEU A 102 11.42 -2.44 2.56
N GLU A 103 10.82 -1.84 1.54
CA GLU A 103 11.06 -0.47 1.16
C GLU A 103 9.75 0.32 1.28
N PHE A 104 9.71 1.27 2.20
CA PHE A 104 8.61 2.21 2.35
C PHE A 104 8.91 3.46 1.52
N ILE A 105 7.95 3.88 0.71
CA ILE A 105 8.00 5.11 -0.08
C ILE A 105 6.88 6.04 0.37
N GLY A 106 7.22 6.94 1.28
CA GLY A 106 6.41 8.11 1.63
C GLY A 106 7.13 9.39 1.22
N LYS A 107 7.36 10.29 2.18
CA LYS A 107 8.13 11.52 1.95
C LYS A 107 9.61 11.22 1.74
N ILE A 108 10.09 10.19 2.42
CA ILE A 108 11.45 9.68 2.35
C ILE A 108 11.37 8.18 2.09
N LYS A 109 12.39 7.66 1.42
CA LYS A 109 12.56 6.23 1.20
C LYS A 109 13.22 5.60 2.43
N LEU A 110 12.52 4.67 3.08
CA LEU A 110 13.03 3.91 4.22
C LEU A 110 13.17 2.44 3.84
N LYS A 111 14.36 1.87 4.09
CA LYS A 111 14.58 0.43 4.00
C LYS A 111 14.65 -0.18 5.39
N ILE A 112 13.88 -1.24 5.62
CA ILE A 112 13.82 -1.94 6.90
C ILE A 112 13.83 -3.44 6.69
N GLN A 113 14.62 -4.15 7.49
CA GLN A 113 14.64 -5.60 7.46
C GLN A 113 13.30 -6.17 7.94
N VAL A 114 12.77 -7.19 7.25
CA VAL A 114 11.46 -7.81 7.56
C VAL A 114 11.41 -8.25 9.04
N ARG A 115 12.49 -8.84 9.55
CA ARG A 115 12.57 -9.28 10.97
C ARG A 115 12.43 -8.16 11.99
N ILE A 116 12.79 -6.92 11.62
CA ILE A 116 12.64 -5.74 12.47
C ILE A 116 11.22 -5.20 12.29
N PHE A 117 10.74 -5.11 11.05
CA PHE A 117 9.38 -4.70 10.73
C PHE A 117 8.32 -5.54 11.48
N LEU A 118 8.47 -6.86 11.51
CA LEU A 118 7.58 -7.79 12.23
C LEU A 118 7.56 -7.59 13.75
N LYS A 119 8.51 -6.84 14.32
CA LYS A 119 8.59 -6.55 15.76
C LYS A 119 8.05 -5.16 16.11
N ILE A 120 7.73 -4.32 15.13
CA ILE A 120 7.16 -2.99 15.36
C ILE A 120 5.75 -3.16 15.92
N LYS A 121 5.48 -2.51 17.05
CA LYS A 121 4.15 -2.52 17.70
C LYS A 121 3.45 -1.16 17.63
N ASP A 122 4.23 -0.11 17.40
CA ASP A 122 3.78 1.26 17.41
C ASP A 122 3.97 1.83 15.99
N PRO A 123 2.88 2.02 15.22
CA PRO A 123 2.97 2.54 13.87
C PRO A 123 3.48 3.99 13.83
N GLN A 124 3.30 4.79 14.88
CA GLN A 124 3.80 6.18 14.90
C GLN A 124 5.32 6.22 14.81
N ARG A 125 6.00 5.28 15.47
CA ARG A 125 7.45 5.17 15.34
C ARG A 125 7.87 4.86 13.91
N LEU A 126 7.10 4.05 13.18
CA LEU A 126 7.39 3.75 11.79
C LEU A 126 7.12 4.97 10.89
N ASN A 127 5.97 5.62 11.06
CA ASN A 127 5.59 6.82 10.31
C ASN A 127 6.57 8.00 10.49
N ASN A 128 7.24 8.09 11.64
CA ASN A 128 8.26 9.13 11.87
C ASN A 128 9.58 8.87 11.12
N LEU A 129 9.74 7.71 10.48
CA LEU A 129 10.98 7.31 9.80
C LEU A 129 10.92 7.45 8.27
N PHE A 130 9.74 7.62 7.67
CA PHE A 130 9.56 7.70 6.21
C PHE A 130 8.59 8.83 5.79
#